data_AF-A0A950RP70-F1
#
_entry.id   AF-A0A950RP70-F1
#
_cell.length_a   1.000
_cell.length_b   1.000
_cell.length_c   1.000
_cell.angle_alpha   90.00
_cell.angle_beta   90.00
_cell.angle_gamma   90.00
#
_symmetry.space_group_name_H-M   'P 1'
#
loop_
_entity.id
_entity.type
_entity.pdbx_description
1 polymer ?
#
loop_
_entity_poly.entity_id
_entity_poly.type
_entity_poly.pdbx_seq_one_letter_code
_entity_poly.pdbx_strand_id
1 'polypeptide(L)'
;MWPRLWQGSVLLRLAPVLVTALTVTYLAYRWTPPLPYRVGEITARDLRVRTYFEIINWQLTESAREDAVQQLSQVESEDPVARERARRAVQPVIEKYPQGMLLVPGGQPINDRQLDLLVEEYKAFQRSLLPWDRARRGLALFLVMSLLAALVVLYVARFQPSLAQSFSKIVAVCALALSTLALGFLFSRSPWYAVIIPLTYTAMVLTIAYNPQFALLMTFSLALATTVALGTDMSHLLILTGGLATAVLLLRNVRTRTRLVEVGAGAGLAYLAMTVATGLLSGQTLRLIAFDAGRHFAWGTLAGFLLSGLLPLVERCFGIVTDVSLLELADGSHPLLQELIRRAPGTYTHSMTVATLAESAAETIGANPLLTRVGSYFHDVGKMLKPHYFIENQTGENRHDDLEPALSTLIIIGHVKDGIALARRYRLPRPIIDFVEQHHGT
;
A
#
# COMPACT_ATOMS: atom_id res chain seq x y z
N MET A 1 29.05 14.46 9.60
CA MET A 1 28.01 13.81 8.77
C MET A 1 28.12 14.18 7.29
N TRP A 2 28.28 15.47 6.92
CA TRP A 2 28.27 15.94 5.53
C TRP A 2 29.37 15.40 4.57
N PRO A 3 30.63 15.18 5.00
CA PRO A 3 31.69 14.70 4.09
C PRO A 3 31.48 13.26 3.57
N ARG A 4 30.63 12.47 4.24
CA ARG A 4 30.34 11.07 3.85
C ARG A 4 29.20 10.95 2.84
N LEU A 5 28.42 12.01 2.59
CA LEU A 5 27.29 11.97 1.64
C LEU A 5 27.74 11.83 0.19
N TRP A 6 28.94 12.33 -0.13
CA TRP A 6 29.52 12.30 -1.47
C TRP A 6 30.29 11.01 -1.79
N GLN A 7 30.29 10.03 -0.88
CA GLN A 7 30.84 8.71 -1.18
C GLN A 7 29.95 8.02 -2.21
N GLY A 8 30.57 7.45 -3.26
CA GLY A 8 29.83 6.82 -4.37
C GLY A 8 28.81 5.76 -3.92
N SER A 9 29.11 5.04 -2.83
CA SER A 9 28.19 4.05 -2.26
C SER A 9 26.94 4.66 -1.61
N VAL A 10 27.03 5.89 -1.08
CA VAL A 10 25.88 6.62 -0.51
C VAL A 10 25.05 7.24 -1.63
N LEU A 11 25.70 7.84 -2.63
CA LEU A 11 25.02 8.37 -3.82
C LEU A 11 24.22 7.29 -4.55
N LEU A 12 24.79 6.10 -4.71
CA LEU A 12 24.10 4.95 -5.32
C LEU A 12 22.86 4.52 -4.51
N ARG A 13 22.89 4.64 -3.18
CA ARG A 13 21.75 4.36 -2.30
C ARG A 13 20.70 5.48 -2.29
N LEU A 14 21.07 6.72 -2.56
CA LEU A 14 20.13 7.84 -2.68
C LEU A 14 19.46 7.93 -4.06
N ALA A 15 20.08 7.34 -5.09
CA ALA A 15 19.53 7.36 -6.45
C ALA A 15 18.09 6.80 -6.54
N PRO A 16 17.74 5.64 -5.95
CA PRO A 16 16.35 5.15 -5.94
C PRO A 16 15.36 6.12 -5.28
N VAL A 17 15.79 6.84 -4.24
CA VAL A 17 14.95 7.83 -3.55
C VAL A 17 14.70 9.04 -4.44
N LEU A 18 15.73 9.54 -5.12
CA LEU A 18 15.61 10.66 -6.05
C LEU A 18 14.72 10.28 -7.24
N VAL A 19 14.93 9.09 -7.83
CA VAL A 19 14.10 8.57 -8.91
C VAL A 19 12.64 8.43 -8.46
N THR A 20 12.42 7.98 -7.22
CA THR A 20 11.08 7.88 -6.63
C THR A 20 10.43 9.25 -6.51
N ALA A 21 11.11 10.24 -5.92
CA ALA A 21 10.59 11.59 -5.77
C ALA A 21 10.26 12.24 -7.13
N LEU A 22 11.13 12.07 -8.13
CA LEU A 22 10.91 12.55 -9.50
C LEU A 22 9.73 11.85 -10.16
N THR A 23 9.61 10.53 -10.01
CA THR A 23 8.53 9.74 -10.61
C THR A 23 7.19 10.11 -9.98
N VAL A 24 7.12 10.22 -8.65
CA VAL A 24 5.91 10.67 -7.94
C VAL A 24 5.52 12.07 -8.38
N THR A 25 6.49 12.98 -8.48
CA THR A 25 6.25 14.34 -8.96
C THR A 25 5.70 14.34 -10.38
N TYR A 26 6.30 13.56 -11.28
CA TYR A 26 5.85 13.42 -12.66
C TYR A 26 4.43 12.86 -12.74
N LEU A 27 4.14 11.81 -11.98
CA LEU A 27 2.81 11.23 -11.88
C LEU A 27 1.81 12.25 -11.35
N ALA A 28 2.07 12.93 -10.23
CA ALA A 28 1.20 13.96 -9.67
C ALA A 28 1.01 15.18 -10.59
N TYR A 29 2.04 15.53 -11.37
CA TYR A 29 1.99 16.60 -12.35
C TYR A 29 1.08 16.23 -13.53
N ARG A 30 1.25 15.02 -14.08
CA ARG A 30 0.48 14.50 -15.22
C ARG A 30 -0.93 14.07 -14.85
N TRP A 31 -1.13 13.61 -13.63
CA TRP A 31 -2.44 13.25 -13.12
C TRP A 31 -3.21 14.54 -12.88
N THR A 32 -4.12 14.86 -13.79
CA THR A 32 -5.09 15.92 -13.59
C THR A 32 -5.81 15.64 -12.27
N PRO A 33 -5.83 16.57 -11.30
CA PRO A 33 -6.60 16.35 -10.08
C PRO A 33 -8.02 15.96 -10.47
N PRO A 34 -8.60 14.89 -9.89
CA PRO A 34 -10.01 14.63 -10.10
C PRO A 34 -10.79 15.89 -9.72
N LEU A 35 -11.90 16.17 -10.42
CA LEU A 35 -12.79 17.27 -10.02
C LEU A 35 -13.11 17.06 -8.52
N PRO A 36 -12.85 18.06 -7.67
CA PRO A 36 -12.95 17.86 -6.22
C PRO A 36 -14.41 17.76 -5.75
N TYR A 37 -15.38 17.97 -6.64
CA TYR A 37 -16.79 18.08 -6.32
C TYR A 37 -17.56 16.80 -6.63
N ARG A 38 -18.57 16.51 -5.81
CA ARG A 38 -19.52 15.40 -6.01
C ARG A 38 -20.97 15.85 -5.86
N VAL A 39 -21.88 15.05 -6.41
CA VAL A 39 -23.33 15.23 -6.20
C VAL A 39 -23.64 15.12 -4.71
N GLY A 40 -24.41 16.08 -4.19
CA GLY A 40 -24.82 16.14 -2.78
C GLY A 40 -23.78 16.71 -1.81
N GLU A 41 -22.59 17.08 -2.30
CA GLU A 41 -21.58 17.80 -1.51
C GLU A 41 -22.01 19.26 -1.31
N ILE A 42 -21.78 19.77 -0.10
CA ILE A 42 -22.04 21.16 0.28
C ILE A 42 -20.70 21.90 0.34
N THR A 43 -20.56 23.00 -0.41
CA THR A 43 -19.38 23.85 -0.33
C THR A 43 -19.65 25.06 0.56
N ALA A 44 -18.70 25.41 1.43
CA ALA A 44 -18.83 26.57 2.31
C ALA A 44 -18.79 27.92 1.57
N ARG A 45 -18.33 27.93 0.31
CA ARG A 45 -18.18 29.13 -0.52
C ARG A 45 -18.97 28.96 -1.81
N ASP A 46 -19.36 30.09 -2.38
CA ASP A 46 -19.89 30.17 -3.74
C ASP A 46 -18.89 29.60 -4.76
N LEU A 47 -19.36 28.69 -5.59
CA LEU A 47 -18.61 28.22 -6.74
C LEU A 47 -18.94 29.11 -7.93
N ARG A 48 -17.94 29.86 -8.40
CA ARG A 48 -18.04 30.80 -9.50
C ARG A 48 -17.13 30.40 -10.65
N VAL A 49 -17.52 30.76 -11.86
CA VAL A 49 -16.77 30.51 -13.09
C VAL A 49 -15.40 31.20 -13.03
N ARG A 50 -14.31 30.45 -13.13
CA ARG A 50 -12.94 31.03 -13.11
C ARG A 50 -12.49 31.53 -14.46
N THR A 51 -12.96 30.90 -15.53
CA THR A 51 -12.63 31.28 -16.91
C THR A 51 -13.84 31.16 -17.80
N TYR A 52 -13.89 31.97 -18.86
CA TYR A 52 -14.96 31.91 -19.84
C TYR A 52 -15.07 30.51 -20.46
N PHE A 53 -16.28 29.96 -20.50
CA PHE A 53 -16.56 28.76 -21.26
C PHE A 53 -17.96 28.79 -21.86
N GLU A 54 -18.14 27.95 -22.87
CA GLU A 54 -19.39 27.82 -23.62
C GLU A 54 -19.78 26.35 -23.63
N ILE A 55 -21.07 26.09 -23.46
CA ILE A 55 -21.64 24.75 -23.61
C ILE A 55 -22.80 24.80 -24.59
N ILE A 56 -22.98 23.69 -25.32
CA ILE A 56 -24.17 23.51 -26.15
C ILE A 56 -25.30 23.07 -25.23
N ASN A 57 -26.36 23.87 -25.11
CA ASN A 57 -27.57 23.43 -24.44
C ASN A 57 -28.40 22.60 -25.42
N TRP A 58 -28.24 21.27 -25.32
CA TRP A 58 -28.97 20.33 -26.18
C TRP A 58 -30.49 20.40 -25.99
N GLN A 59 -30.98 20.71 -24.80
CA GLN A 59 -32.41 20.82 -24.53
C GLN A 59 -33.03 22.01 -25.27
N LEU A 60 -32.41 23.19 -25.18
CA LEU A 60 -32.84 24.37 -25.92
C LEU A 60 -32.60 24.21 -27.43
N THR A 61 -31.51 23.56 -27.82
CA THR A 61 -31.24 23.25 -29.23
C THR A 61 -32.31 22.34 -29.81
N GLU A 62 -32.74 21.33 -29.08
CA GLU A 62 -33.77 20.40 -29.53
C GLU A 62 -35.15 21.06 -29.56
N SER A 63 -35.49 21.89 -28.54
CA SER A 63 -36.71 22.70 -28.56
C SER A 63 -36.74 23.64 -29.77
N ALA A 64 -35.65 24.35 -30.06
CA ALA A 64 -35.56 25.23 -31.23
C ALA A 64 -35.66 24.46 -32.56
N ARG A 65 -35.15 23.23 -32.60
CA ARG A 65 -35.30 22.32 -33.75
C ARG A 65 -36.73 21.86 -33.94
N GLU A 66 -37.45 21.57 -32.86
CA GLU A 66 -38.87 21.21 -32.89
C GLU A 66 -39.72 22.40 -33.33
N ASP A 67 -39.46 23.60 -32.81
CA ASP A 67 -40.12 24.83 -33.23
C ASP A 67 -39.91 25.11 -34.72
N ALA A 68 -38.69 24.92 -35.22
CA ALA A 68 -38.38 25.07 -36.66
C ALA A 68 -39.13 24.06 -37.53
N VAL A 69 -39.40 22.85 -37.02
CA VAL A 69 -40.24 21.86 -37.70
C VAL A 69 -41.72 22.24 -37.64
N GLN A 70 -42.19 22.81 -36.52
CA GLN A 70 -43.57 23.29 -36.39
C GLN A 70 -43.87 24.51 -37.27
N GLN A 71 -42.85 25.28 -37.65
CA GLN A 71 -42.96 26.41 -38.57
C GLN A 71 -43.01 25.99 -40.06
N LEU A 72 -42.80 24.71 -40.39
CA LEU A 72 -42.95 24.21 -41.75
C LEU A 72 -44.42 24.23 -42.19
N SER A 73 -44.65 24.38 -43.50
CA SER A 73 -46.01 24.24 -44.05
C SER A 73 -46.55 22.83 -43.83
N GLN A 74 -47.88 22.66 -43.82
CA GLN A 74 -48.53 21.39 -43.50
C GLN A 74 -48.02 20.24 -44.40
N VAL A 75 -47.78 20.52 -45.68
CA VAL A 75 -47.24 19.56 -46.66
C VAL A 75 -45.76 19.22 -46.40
N GLU A 76 -44.95 20.19 -46.02
CA GLU A 76 -43.53 19.99 -45.71
C GLU A 76 -43.31 19.32 -44.35
N SER A 77 -44.23 19.50 -43.41
CA SER A 77 -44.18 18.88 -42.08
C SER A 77 -44.40 17.36 -42.09
N GLU A 78 -45.01 16.84 -43.17
CA GLU A 78 -45.23 15.41 -43.41
C GLU A 78 -44.06 14.75 -44.17
N ASP A 79 -43.19 15.51 -44.83
CA ASP A 79 -42.00 15.00 -45.52
C ASP A 79 -40.80 14.81 -44.54
N PRO A 80 -40.32 13.56 -44.34
CA PRO A 80 -39.17 13.28 -43.48
C PRO A 80 -37.90 14.04 -43.85
N VAL A 81 -37.70 14.32 -45.14
CA VAL A 81 -36.50 15.00 -45.64
C VAL A 81 -36.54 16.50 -45.32
N ALA A 82 -37.71 17.13 -45.46
CA ALA A 82 -37.92 18.53 -45.13
C ALA A 82 -37.77 18.79 -43.61
N ARG A 83 -38.31 17.89 -42.76
CA ARG A 83 -38.13 17.95 -41.30
C ARG A 83 -36.66 17.89 -40.90
N GLU A 84 -35.90 16.95 -41.47
CA GLU A 84 -34.48 16.80 -41.14
C GLU A 84 -33.65 17.99 -41.65
N ARG A 85 -34.01 18.58 -42.80
CA ARG A 85 -33.39 19.81 -43.31
C ARG A 85 -33.64 21.00 -42.36
N ALA A 86 -34.86 21.17 -41.87
CA ALA A 86 -35.20 22.21 -40.89
C ALA A 86 -34.43 22.03 -39.57
N ARG A 87 -34.36 20.80 -39.05
CA ARG A 87 -33.59 20.48 -37.83
C ARG A 87 -32.09 20.77 -37.98
N ARG A 88 -31.51 20.51 -39.17
CA ARG A 88 -30.10 20.79 -39.46
C ARG A 88 -29.80 22.27 -39.68
N ALA A 89 -30.78 23.04 -40.13
CA ALA A 89 -30.63 24.47 -40.33
C ALA A 89 -30.52 25.25 -39.00
N VAL A 90 -31.11 24.71 -37.91
CA VAL A 90 -31.01 25.29 -36.57
C VAL A 90 -29.60 25.10 -36.02
N GLN A 91 -28.92 26.22 -35.77
CA GLN A 91 -27.61 26.21 -35.12
C GLN A 91 -27.76 25.82 -33.64
N PRO A 92 -26.77 25.10 -33.05
CA PRO A 92 -26.80 24.76 -31.64
C PRO A 92 -26.91 26.01 -30.76
N VAL A 93 -27.80 25.97 -29.77
CA VAL A 93 -27.97 27.03 -28.78
C VAL A 93 -26.80 26.96 -27.80
N ILE A 94 -25.97 28.00 -27.79
CA ILE A 94 -24.77 28.09 -26.95
C ILE A 94 -25.10 28.90 -25.69
N GLU A 95 -24.96 28.26 -24.52
CA GLU A 95 -24.97 28.94 -23.23
C GLU A 95 -23.56 29.45 -22.91
N LYS A 96 -23.44 30.75 -22.63
CA LYS A 96 -22.18 31.44 -22.33
C LYS A 96 -22.04 31.66 -20.83
N TYR A 97 -20.89 31.26 -20.30
CA TYR A 97 -20.59 31.38 -18.87
C TYR A 97 -19.40 32.34 -18.68
N PRO A 98 -19.65 33.64 -18.43
CA PRO A 98 -18.59 34.61 -18.19
C PRO A 98 -17.91 34.40 -16.84
N GLN A 99 -16.65 34.84 -16.74
CA GLN A 99 -15.89 34.82 -15.50
C GLN A 99 -16.64 35.54 -14.37
N GLY A 100 -16.70 34.93 -13.19
CA GLY A 100 -17.37 35.46 -12.00
C GLY A 100 -18.86 35.09 -11.86
N MET A 101 -19.46 34.51 -12.90
CA MET A 101 -20.84 33.99 -12.83
C MET A 101 -20.96 32.90 -11.76
N LEU A 102 -22.04 32.92 -10.99
CA LEU A 102 -22.32 31.93 -9.95
C LEU A 102 -22.83 30.62 -10.59
N LEU A 103 -22.16 29.49 -10.29
CA LEU A 103 -22.59 28.15 -10.69
C LEU A 103 -23.34 27.45 -9.56
N VAL A 104 -22.77 27.48 -8.35
CA VAL A 104 -23.37 26.86 -7.15
C VAL A 104 -23.29 27.84 -5.99
N PRO A 105 -24.43 28.22 -5.38
CA PRO A 105 -24.44 28.99 -4.15
C PRO A 105 -23.78 28.21 -3.00
N GLY A 106 -23.00 28.90 -2.18
CA GLY A 106 -22.46 28.31 -0.95
C GLY A 106 -23.57 27.82 0.00
N GLY A 107 -23.34 26.72 0.70
CA GLY A 107 -24.29 26.14 1.64
C GLY A 107 -25.40 25.29 1.02
N GLN A 108 -25.46 25.16 -0.31
CA GLN A 108 -26.40 24.29 -1.00
C GLN A 108 -25.73 23.02 -1.53
N PRO A 109 -26.42 21.87 -1.52
CA PRO A 109 -25.89 20.63 -2.09
C PRO A 109 -25.82 20.72 -3.62
N ILE A 110 -24.70 20.29 -4.18
CA ILE A 110 -24.48 20.26 -5.63
C ILE A 110 -25.43 19.25 -6.30
N ASN A 111 -26.19 19.70 -7.31
CA ASN A 111 -27.02 18.83 -8.14
C ASN A 111 -26.26 18.29 -9.37
N ASP A 112 -26.84 17.31 -10.07
CA ASP A 112 -26.20 16.65 -11.22
C ASP A 112 -25.82 17.65 -12.33
N ARG A 113 -26.74 18.55 -12.70
CA ARG A 113 -26.48 19.58 -13.73
C ARG A 113 -25.36 20.53 -13.32
N GLN A 114 -25.31 20.93 -12.05
CA GLN A 114 -24.26 21.79 -11.51
C GLN A 114 -22.91 21.07 -11.51
N LEU A 115 -22.88 19.77 -11.22
CA LEU A 115 -21.66 18.98 -11.32
C LEU A 115 -21.15 18.94 -12.76
N ASP A 116 -22.01 18.70 -13.74
CA ASP A 116 -21.64 18.72 -15.17
C ASP A 116 -21.08 20.08 -15.58
N LEU A 117 -21.70 21.18 -15.13
CA LEU A 117 -21.19 22.54 -15.36
C LEU A 117 -19.81 22.75 -14.72
N LEU A 118 -19.59 22.25 -13.51
CA LEU A 118 -18.29 22.33 -12.83
C LEU A 118 -17.23 21.48 -13.54
N VAL A 119 -17.59 20.34 -14.12
CA VAL A 119 -16.70 19.51 -14.95
C VAL A 119 -16.24 20.30 -16.18
N GLU A 120 -17.17 20.91 -16.91
CA GLU A 120 -16.84 21.69 -18.11
C GLU A 120 -16.06 22.97 -17.78
N GLU A 121 -16.42 23.67 -16.71
CA GLU A 121 -15.65 24.80 -16.18
C GLU A 121 -14.22 24.38 -15.84
N TYR A 122 -14.04 23.23 -15.18
CA TYR A 122 -12.73 22.72 -14.82
C TYR A 122 -11.88 22.37 -16.05
N LYS A 123 -12.48 21.78 -17.09
CA LYS A 123 -11.81 21.51 -18.37
C LYS A 123 -11.40 22.81 -19.07
N ALA A 124 -12.27 23.81 -19.08
CA ALA A 124 -11.97 25.13 -19.65
C ALA A 124 -10.85 25.82 -18.87
N PHE A 125 -10.90 25.79 -17.53
CA PHE A 125 -9.86 26.32 -16.67
C PHE A 125 -8.50 25.67 -16.97
N GLN A 126 -8.44 24.34 -17.04
CA GLN A 126 -7.23 23.58 -17.41
C GLN A 126 -6.64 23.98 -18.77
N ARG A 127 -7.50 24.25 -19.77
CA ARG A 127 -7.09 24.72 -21.11
C ARG A 127 -6.57 26.15 -21.07
N SER A 128 -7.15 27.01 -20.22
CA SER A 128 -6.74 28.41 -20.08
C SER A 128 -5.41 28.62 -19.33
N LEU A 129 -4.94 27.61 -18.58
CA LEU A 129 -3.67 27.69 -17.86
C LEU A 129 -2.49 27.91 -18.80
N LEU A 130 -1.72 28.97 -18.54
CA LEU A 130 -0.48 29.26 -19.24
C LEU A 130 0.59 28.20 -18.93
N PRO A 131 1.58 28.00 -19.83
CA PRO A 131 2.72 27.13 -19.57
C PRO A 131 3.45 27.45 -18.25
N TRP A 132 3.52 28.74 -17.89
CA TRP A 132 4.11 29.21 -16.64
C TRP A 132 3.36 28.73 -15.39
N ASP A 133 2.03 28.74 -15.39
CA ASP A 133 1.24 28.24 -14.26
C ASP A 133 1.43 26.74 -14.07
N ARG A 134 1.51 26.00 -15.17
CA ARG A 134 1.82 24.56 -15.14
C ARG A 134 3.22 24.33 -14.59
N ALA A 135 4.23 25.09 -15.04
CA ALA A 135 5.60 24.98 -14.54
C ALA A 135 5.68 25.28 -13.03
N ARG A 136 5.02 26.34 -12.56
CA ARG A 136 4.94 26.71 -11.14
C ARG A 136 4.31 25.60 -10.29
N ARG A 137 3.20 25.02 -10.75
CA ARG A 137 2.58 23.86 -10.07
C ARG A 137 3.52 22.67 -10.01
N GLY A 138 4.19 22.35 -11.13
CA GLY A 138 5.18 21.26 -11.19
C GLY A 138 6.34 21.46 -10.21
N LEU A 139 6.90 22.66 -10.14
CA LEU A 139 7.96 23.01 -9.20
C LEU A 139 7.48 22.90 -7.74
N ALA A 140 6.27 23.38 -7.43
CA ALA A 140 5.71 23.27 -6.09
C ALA A 140 5.53 21.80 -5.66
N LEU A 141 5.00 20.95 -6.54
CA LEU A 141 4.89 19.50 -6.29
C LEU A 141 6.25 18.86 -6.09
N PHE A 142 7.24 19.20 -6.93
CA PHE A 142 8.60 18.70 -6.82
C PHE A 142 9.23 19.04 -5.47
N LEU A 143 9.10 20.29 -5.03
CA LEU A 143 9.64 20.76 -3.76
C LEU A 143 9.00 20.02 -2.58
N VAL A 144 7.67 19.89 -2.57
CA VAL A 144 6.97 19.16 -1.50
C VAL A 144 7.41 17.70 -1.46
N MET A 145 7.42 17.00 -2.59
CA MET A 145 7.82 15.58 -2.64
C MET A 145 9.29 15.38 -2.25
N SER A 146 10.17 16.31 -2.65
CA SER A 146 11.59 16.27 -2.29
C SER A 146 11.81 16.53 -0.80
N LEU A 147 11.05 17.45 -0.19
CA LEU A 147 11.12 17.71 1.26
C LEU A 147 10.63 16.50 2.07
N LEU A 148 9.54 15.86 1.64
CA LEU A 148 9.04 14.63 2.28
C LEU A 148 10.05 13.49 2.16
N ALA A 149 10.63 13.30 0.95
CA ALA A 149 11.68 12.31 0.75
C ALA A 149 12.93 12.60 1.60
N ALA A 150 13.34 13.87 1.71
CA ALA A 150 14.46 14.28 2.54
C ALA A 150 14.19 13.98 4.03
N LEU A 151 12.99 14.28 4.53
CA LEU A 151 12.60 13.96 5.91
C LEU A 151 12.70 12.45 6.20
N VAL A 152 12.20 11.62 5.28
CA VAL A 152 12.30 10.15 5.38
C VAL A 152 13.76 9.70 5.36
N VAL A 153 14.57 10.22 4.44
CA VAL A 153 16.00 9.88 4.35
C VAL A 153 16.75 10.26 5.63
N LEU A 154 16.49 11.45 6.18
CA LEU A 154 17.09 11.89 7.44
C LEU A 154 16.71 10.98 8.60
N TYR A 155 15.44 10.58 8.69
CA TYR A 155 14.98 9.63 9.70
C TYR A 155 15.66 8.27 9.53
N VAL A 156 15.67 7.73 8.31
CA VAL A 156 16.28 6.41 8.02
C VAL A 156 17.77 6.42 8.34
N ALA A 157 18.50 7.47 7.93
CA ALA A 157 19.92 7.61 8.22
C ALA A 157 20.22 7.70 9.73
N ARG A 158 19.30 8.29 10.52
CA ARG A 158 19.51 8.51 11.96
C ARG A 158 19.05 7.36 12.84
N PHE A 159 17.91 6.74 12.52
CA PHE A 159 17.20 5.80 13.39
C PHE A 159 17.07 4.39 12.79
N GLN A 160 17.36 4.20 11.50
CA GLN A 160 17.25 2.90 10.82
C GLN A 160 18.55 2.54 10.05
N PRO A 161 19.68 2.36 10.75
CA PRO A 161 20.96 2.09 10.10
C PRO A 161 20.95 0.83 9.24
N SER A 162 20.20 -0.21 9.64
CA SER A 162 20.06 -1.45 8.87
C SER A 162 19.36 -1.26 7.51
N LEU A 163 18.41 -0.33 7.44
CA LEU A 163 17.75 0.08 6.19
C LEU A 163 18.67 1.01 5.39
N ALA A 164 19.28 2.01 6.03
CA ALA A 164 20.18 2.97 5.39
C ALA A 164 21.40 2.31 4.73
N GLN A 165 21.84 1.16 5.26
CA GLN A 165 23.00 0.43 4.74
C GLN A 165 22.67 -0.56 3.62
N SER A 166 21.40 -0.92 3.44
CA SER A 166 20.98 -1.95 2.48
C SER A 166 20.33 -1.34 1.25
N PHE A 167 21.01 -1.45 0.10
CA PHE A 167 20.46 -1.00 -1.19
C PHE A 167 19.14 -1.71 -1.55
N SER A 168 19.06 -3.03 -1.35
CA SER A 168 17.86 -3.81 -1.65
C SER A 168 16.66 -3.38 -0.82
N LYS A 169 16.84 -3.13 0.48
CA LYS A 169 15.76 -2.66 1.36
C LYS A 169 15.29 -1.25 0.97
N ILE A 170 16.20 -0.35 0.59
CA ILE A 170 15.83 0.99 0.11
C ILE A 170 15.00 0.90 -1.17
N VAL A 171 15.44 0.07 -2.13
CA VAL A 171 14.69 -0.17 -3.38
C VAL A 171 13.31 -0.76 -3.09
N ALA A 172 13.20 -1.72 -2.17
CA ALA A 172 11.92 -2.30 -1.78
C ALA A 172 10.95 -1.27 -1.18
N VAL A 173 11.42 -0.40 -0.27
CA VAL A 173 10.59 0.68 0.29
C VAL A 173 10.19 1.70 -0.78
N CYS A 174 11.10 2.07 -1.67
CA CYS A 174 10.83 2.99 -2.78
C CYS A 174 9.79 2.41 -3.75
N ALA A 175 9.94 1.14 -4.13
CA ALA A 175 9.00 0.43 -5.00
C ALA A 175 7.62 0.30 -4.34
N LEU A 176 7.58 -0.02 -3.04
CA LEU A 176 6.34 -0.03 -2.27
C LEU A 176 5.68 1.35 -2.32
N ALA A 177 6.38 2.42 -1.91
CA ALA A 177 5.85 3.79 -1.94
C ALA A 177 5.34 4.23 -3.32
N LEU A 178 6.07 3.92 -4.39
CA LEU A 178 5.66 4.20 -5.77
C LEU A 178 4.39 3.43 -6.14
N SER A 179 4.33 2.13 -5.84
CA SER A 179 3.15 1.32 -6.11
C SER A 179 1.93 1.81 -5.32
N THR A 180 2.12 2.21 -4.06
CA THR A 180 1.07 2.76 -3.20
C THR A 180 0.47 4.03 -3.81
N LEU A 181 1.31 4.96 -4.27
CA LEU A 181 0.85 6.21 -4.86
C LEU A 181 0.21 5.98 -6.24
N ALA A 182 0.79 5.12 -7.07
CA ALA A 182 0.23 4.80 -8.39
C ALA A 182 -1.15 4.13 -8.27
N LEU A 183 -1.29 3.12 -7.38
CA LEU A 183 -2.57 2.49 -7.08
C LEU A 183 -3.53 3.47 -6.39
N GLY A 184 -3.02 4.32 -5.51
CA GLY A 184 -3.80 5.37 -4.85
C GLY A 184 -4.44 6.33 -5.86
N PHE A 185 -3.68 6.79 -6.85
CA PHE A 185 -4.18 7.64 -7.93
C PHE A 185 -5.17 6.90 -8.82
N LEU A 186 -4.91 5.63 -9.15
CA LEU A 186 -5.82 4.82 -9.96
C LEU A 186 -7.17 4.62 -9.26
N PHE A 187 -7.15 4.31 -7.97
CA PHE A 187 -8.33 4.02 -7.17
C PHE A 187 -9.02 5.26 -6.60
N SER A 188 -8.42 6.45 -6.66
CA SER A 188 -9.05 7.69 -6.21
C SER A 188 -10.17 8.19 -7.13
N ARG A 189 -10.39 7.55 -8.29
CA ARG A 189 -11.41 7.96 -9.26
C ARG A 189 -12.81 7.49 -8.88
N SER A 190 -13.82 8.21 -9.36
CA SER A 190 -15.21 7.76 -9.36
C SER A 190 -15.33 6.45 -10.15
N PRO A 191 -16.12 5.45 -9.69
CA PRO A 191 -16.98 5.48 -8.49
C PRO A 191 -16.29 5.01 -7.19
N TRP A 192 -15.04 4.53 -7.26
CA TRP A 192 -14.42 3.73 -6.20
C TRP A 192 -13.93 4.54 -5.00
N TYR A 193 -13.25 5.67 -5.23
CA TYR A 193 -12.63 6.50 -4.19
C TYR A 193 -11.88 5.69 -3.11
N ALA A 194 -11.14 4.68 -3.55
CA ALA A 194 -10.59 3.61 -2.70
C ALA A 194 -9.09 3.78 -2.39
N VAL A 195 -8.62 5.04 -2.30
CA VAL A 195 -7.22 5.39 -1.98
C VAL A 195 -6.77 4.85 -0.61
N ILE A 196 -7.71 4.65 0.30
CA ILE A 196 -7.50 4.05 1.63
C ILE A 196 -6.92 2.64 1.55
N ILE A 197 -7.27 1.85 0.52
CA ILE A 197 -6.82 0.45 0.41
C ILE A 197 -5.29 0.36 0.30
N PRO A 198 -4.64 0.92 -0.74
CA PRO A 198 -3.19 0.81 -0.90
C PRO A 198 -2.43 1.49 0.25
N LEU A 199 -2.93 2.61 0.78
CA LEU A 199 -2.30 3.31 1.90
C LEU A 199 -2.33 2.46 3.18
N THR A 200 -3.47 1.87 3.54
CA THR A 200 -3.62 1.04 4.74
C THR A 200 -2.80 -0.24 4.62
N TYR A 201 -2.83 -0.88 3.45
CA TYR A 201 -1.99 -2.06 3.16
C TYR A 201 -0.51 -1.73 3.38
N THR A 202 -0.05 -0.59 2.84
CA THR A 202 1.33 -0.12 2.99
C THR A 202 1.68 0.16 4.44
N ALA A 203 0.77 0.77 5.20
CA ALA A 203 0.96 1.02 6.63
C ALA A 203 1.23 -0.26 7.41
N MET A 204 0.41 -1.29 7.17
CA MET A 204 0.56 -2.57 7.83
C MET A 204 1.83 -3.30 7.38
N VAL A 205 2.16 -3.31 6.08
CA VAL A 205 3.40 -3.91 5.56
C VAL A 205 4.64 -3.27 6.19
N LEU A 206 4.72 -1.93 6.22
CA LEU A 206 5.87 -1.23 6.80
C LEU A 206 6.00 -1.48 8.31
N THR A 207 4.88 -1.65 9.00
CA THR A 207 4.87 -1.97 10.43
C THR A 207 5.39 -3.37 10.70
N ILE A 208 5.01 -4.36 9.88
CA ILE A 208 5.50 -5.75 9.98
C ILE A 208 6.98 -5.85 9.59
N ALA A 209 7.38 -5.18 8.50
CA ALA A 209 8.72 -5.31 7.95
C ALA A 209 9.80 -4.52 8.71
N TYR A 210 9.41 -3.45 9.40
CA TYR A 210 10.33 -2.56 10.10
C TYR A 210 9.86 -2.33 11.54
N ASN A 211 9.30 -1.16 11.82
CA ASN A 211 8.72 -0.86 13.13
C ASN A 211 7.62 0.21 13.03
N PRO A 212 6.79 0.34 14.08
CA PRO A 212 5.68 1.29 14.09
C PRO A 212 6.11 2.74 13.90
N GLN A 213 7.25 3.16 14.46
CA GLN A 213 7.70 4.56 14.37
C GLN A 213 8.04 4.96 12.93
N PHE A 214 8.75 4.08 12.21
CA PHE A 214 9.04 4.28 10.80
C PHE A 214 7.77 4.23 9.95
N ALA A 215 6.88 3.27 10.22
CA ALA A 215 5.62 3.13 9.50
C ALA A 215 4.74 4.38 9.66
N LEU A 216 4.62 4.95 10.86
CA LEU A 216 3.90 6.21 11.11
C LEU A 216 4.47 7.38 10.28
N LEU A 217 5.79 7.58 10.31
CA LEU A 217 6.42 8.66 9.52
C LEU A 217 6.19 8.47 8.01
N MET A 218 6.39 7.24 7.52
CA MET A 218 6.23 6.93 6.10
C MET A 218 4.79 7.10 5.64
N THR A 219 3.83 6.59 6.40
CA THR A 219 2.40 6.66 6.06
C THR A 219 1.87 8.07 6.17
N PHE A 220 2.32 8.87 7.14
CA PHE A 220 2.04 10.30 7.18
C PHE A 220 2.58 11.02 5.93
N SER A 221 3.82 10.72 5.55
CA SER A 221 4.44 11.29 4.35
C SER A 221 3.68 10.91 3.08
N LEU A 222 3.25 9.65 2.96
CA LEU A 222 2.44 9.17 1.84
C LEU A 222 1.02 9.76 1.83
N ALA A 223 0.39 9.91 3.00
CA ALA A 223 -0.92 10.55 3.12
C ALA A 223 -0.84 12.02 2.67
N LEU A 224 0.17 12.76 3.15
CA LEU A 224 0.39 14.15 2.76
C LEU A 224 0.73 14.28 1.26
N ALA A 225 1.60 13.41 0.74
CA ALA A 225 1.91 13.33 -0.69
C ALA A 225 0.65 13.09 -1.52
N THR A 226 -0.21 12.16 -1.09
CA THR A 226 -1.48 11.84 -1.76
C THR A 226 -2.44 13.03 -1.73
N THR A 227 -2.60 13.67 -0.57
CA THR A 227 -3.47 14.85 -0.41
C THR A 227 -3.04 15.99 -1.33
N VAL A 228 -1.74 16.29 -1.36
CA VAL A 228 -1.18 17.36 -2.21
C VAL A 228 -1.28 17.00 -3.69
N ALA A 229 -1.00 15.75 -4.07
CA ALA A 229 -1.05 15.30 -5.46
C ALA A 229 -2.48 15.30 -6.02
N LEU A 230 -3.45 14.84 -5.23
CA LEU A 230 -4.87 14.81 -5.61
C LEU A 230 -5.55 16.17 -5.45
N GLY A 231 -4.91 17.14 -4.77
CA GLY A 231 -5.51 18.45 -4.51
C GLY A 231 -6.70 18.39 -3.56
N THR A 232 -6.74 17.40 -2.66
CA THR A 232 -7.81 17.26 -1.66
C THR A 232 -7.59 18.19 -0.48
N ASP A 233 -8.61 18.35 0.35
CA ASP A 233 -8.60 19.26 1.48
C ASP A 233 -7.96 18.65 2.76
N MET A 234 -7.96 19.45 3.83
CA MET A 234 -7.47 19.04 5.15
C MET A 234 -8.31 17.91 5.74
N SER A 235 -9.62 17.87 5.48
CA SER A 235 -10.53 16.81 5.95
C SER A 235 -10.07 15.45 5.45
N HIS A 236 -9.69 15.34 4.18
CA HIS A 236 -9.15 14.10 3.62
C HIS A 236 -7.84 13.68 4.29
N LEU A 237 -6.92 14.62 4.55
CA LEU A 237 -5.69 14.31 5.29
C LEU A 237 -5.99 13.77 6.70
N LEU A 238 -6.93 14.37 7.42
CA LEU A 238 -7.34 13.95 8.76
C LEU A 238 -7.96 12.54 8.75
N ILE A 239 -8.79 12.22 7.76
CA ILE A 239 -9.34 10.88 7.56
C ILE A 239 -8.19 9.89 7.36
N LEU A 240 -7.28 10.16 6.42
CA LEU A 240 -6.15 9.28 6.12
C LEU A 240 -5.26 9.07 7.34
N THR A 241 -4.81 10.13 8.00
CA THR A 241 -3.89 10.01 9.15
C THR A 241 -4.52 9.30 10.33
N GLY A 242 -5.81 9.51 10.60
CA GLY A 242 -6.54 8.82 11.67
C GLY A 242 -6.53 7.30 11.49
N GLY A 243 -7.02 6.81 10.34
CA GLY A 243 -7.08 5.36 10.13
C GLY A 243 -5.72 4.71 9.88
N LEU A 244 -4.77 5.40 9.22
CA LEU A 244 -3.40 4.89 9.06
C LEU A 244 -2.68 4.76 10.40
N ALA A 245 -2.81 5.76 11.28
CA ALA A 245 -2.24 5.69 12.62
C ALA A 245 -2.85 4.53 13.42
N THR A 246 -4.17 4.35 13.37
CA THR A 246 -4.83 3.20 14.02
C THR A 246 -4.34 1.87 13.47
N ALA A 247 -4.19 1.73 12.15
CA ALA A 247 -3.66 0.52 11.53
C ALA A 247 -2.25 0.19 12.06
N VAL A 248 -1.36 1.18 12.16
CA VAL A 248 0.01 0.99 12.66
C VAL A 248 0.01 0.66 14.16
N LEU A 249 -0.78 1.36 14.96
CA LEU A 249 -0.76 1.23 16.42
C LEU A 249 -1.42 -0.07 16.93
N LEU A 250 -2.45 -0.57 16.24
CA LEU A 250 -3.12 -1.83 16.60
C LEU A 250 -2.33 -3.07 16.16
N LEU A 251 -1.41 -2.91 15.21
CA LEU A 251 -0.59 -3.98 14.66
C LEU A 251 0.56 -4.32 15.61
N ARG A 252 0.22 -5.04 16.68
CA ARG A 252 1.17 -5.60 17.65
C ARG A 252 0.93 -7.09 17.79
N ASN A 253 2.01 -7.89 17.84
CA ASN A 253 1.98 -9.33 18.09
C ASN A 253 1.01 -10.09 17.16
N VAL A 254 1.24 -10.02 15.84
CA VAL A 254 0.38 -10.66 14.84
C VAL A 254 0.63 -12.17 14.82
N ARG A 255 -0.11 -12.92 15.64
CA ARG A 255 0.00 -14.38 15.74
C ARG A 255 -0.99 -15.15 14.84
N THR A 256 -2.02 -14.49 14.33
CA THR A 256 -3.02 -15.13 13.46
C THR A 256 -3.31 -14.27 12.23
N ARG A 257 -3.72 -14.93 11.14
CA ARG A 257 -4.18 -14.23 9.92
C ARG A 257 -5.44 -13.40 10.17
N THR A 258 -6.33 -13.88 11.04
CA THR A 258 -7.53 -13.13 11.47
C THR A 258 -7.18 -11.81 12.14
N ARG A 259 -6.08 -11.75 12.90
CA ARG A 259 -5.62 -10.52 13.54
C ARG A 259 -5.34 -9.39 12.53
N LEU A 260 -4.85 -9.72 11.33
CA LEU A 260 -4.64 -8.73 10.27
C LEU A 260 -5.96 -8.12 9.78
N VAL A 261 -7.01 -8.93 9.68
CA VAL A 261 -8.36 -8.48 9.33
C VAL A 261 -8.95 -7.61 10.44
N GLU A 262 -8.80 -8.00 11.70
CA GLU A 262 -9.24 -7.21 12.85
C GLU A 262 -8.56 -5.84 12.90
N VAL A 263 -7.26 -5.77 12.63
CA VAL A 263 -6.52 -4.50 12.57
C VAL A 263 -7.02 -3.64 11.41
N GLY A 264 -7.30 -4.25 10.25
CA GLY A 264 -7.94 -3.55 9.13
C GLY A 264 -9.32 -3.02 9.49
N ALA A 265 -10.14 -3.78 10.22
CA ALA A 265 -11.45 -3.35 10.70
C ALA A 265 -11.34 -2.22 11.73
N GLY A 266 -10.35 -2.29 12.65
CA GLY A 266 -10.05 -1.20 13.59
C GLY A 266 -9.64 0.10 12.88
N ALA A 267 -8.79 0.00 11.85
CA ALA A 267 -8.48 1.13 10.98
C ALA A 267 -9.72 1.65 10.24
N GLY A 268 -10.57 0.73 9.76
CA GLY A 268 -11.87 1.03 9.17
C GLY A 268 -12.77 1.85 10.10
N LEU A 269 -12.86 1.48 11.37
CA LEU A 269 -13.63 2.23 12.38
C LEU A 269 -13.06 3.63 12.60
N ALA A 270 -11.73 3.77 12.63
CA ALA A 270 -11.09 5.08 12.73
C ALA A 270 -11.36 5.95 11.49
N TYR A 271 -11.30 5.38 10.28
CA TYR A 271 -11.67 6.09 9.06
C TYR A 271 -13.14 6.53 9.10
N LEU A 272 -14.05 5.66 9.53
CA LEU A 272 -15.47 5.96 9.70
C LEU A 272 -15.64 7.14 10.66
N ALA A 273 -15.05 7.06 11.86
CA ALA A 273 -15.16 8.10 12.88
C ALA A 273 -14.62 9.45 12.39
N MET A 274 -13.46 9.47 11.73
CA MET A 274 -12.89 10.69 11.16
C MET A 274 -13.73 11.25 10.02
N THR A 275 -14.35 10.39 9.21
CA THR A 275 -15.25 10.81 8.12
C THR A 275 -16.51 11.46 8.68
N VAL A 276 -17.10 10.89 9.73
CA VAL A 276 -18.23 11.49 10.44
C VAL A 276 -17.83 12.83 11.04
N ALA A 277 -16.72 12.89 11.79
CA ALA A 277 -16.28 14.12 12.44
C ALA A 277 -16.01 15.26 11.45
N THR A 278 -15.24 14.98 10.38
CA THR A 278 -14.89 15.98 9.36
C THR A 278 -16.08 16.36 8.49
N GLY A 279 -16.98 15.43 8.19
CA GLY A 279 -18.22 15.68 7.47
C GLY A 279 -19.17 16.59 8.23
N LEU A 280 -19.34 16.37 9.54
CA LEU A 280 -20.12 17.24 10.42
C LEU A 280 -19.48 18.63 10.54
N LEU A 281 -18.15 18.69 10.72
CA LEU A 281 -17.41 19.95 10.79
C LEU A 281 -17.55 20.78 9.51
N SER A 282 -17.63 20.11 8.35
CA SER A 282 -17.76 20.75 7.04
C SER A 282 -19.20 21.03 6.63
N GLY A 283 -20.18 20.69 7.47
CA GLY A 283 -21.61 20.89 7.19
C GLY A 283 -22.14 20.05 6.02
N GLN A 284 -21.57 18.86 5.79
CA GLN A 284 -22.00 17.97 4.71
C GLN A 284 -23.36 17.31 5.00
N THR A 285 -24.04 16.84 3.95
CA THR A 285 -25.32 16.14 4.10
C THR A 285 -25.13 14.80 4.84
N LEU A 286 -26.05 14.46 5.75
CA LEU A 286 -25.99 13.20 6.51
C LEU A 286 -25.93 11.96 5.61
N ARG A 287 -26.60 12.01 4.45
CA ARG A 287 -26.56 10.93 3.45
C ARG A 287 -25.15 10.73 2.88
N LEU A 288 -24.46 11.82 2.53
CA LEU A 288 -23.09 11.74 2.01
C LEU A 288 -22.13 11.25 3.09
N ILE A 289 -22.25 11.77 4.31
CA ILE A 289 -21.46 11.33 5.46
C ILE A 289 -21.63 9.83 5.69
N ALA A 290 -22.87 9.34 5.76
CA ALA A 290 -23.15 7.92 6.01
C ALA A 290 -22.57 7.02 4.91
N PHE A 291 -22.72 7.42 3.63
CA PHE A 291 -22.20 6.65 2.50
C PHE A 291 -20.67 6.62 2.48
N ASP A 292 -20.01 7.78 2.64
CA ASP A 292 -18.55 7.87 2.63
C ASP A 292 -17.94 7.16 3.85
N ALA A 293 -18.55 7.29 5.03
CA ALA A 293 -18.08 6.64 6.25
C ALA A 293 -18.20 5.10 6.17
N GLY A 294 -19.33 4.59 5.66
CA GLY A 294 -19.51 3.16 5.42
C GLY A 294 -18.53 2.60 4.39
N ARG A 295 -18.29 3.34 3.31
CA ARG A 295 -17.31 2.98 2.28
C ARG A 295 -15.88 2.98 2.82
N HIS A 296 -15.49 4.00 3.58
CA HIS A 296 -14.15 4.08 4.17
C HIS A 296 -13.90 2.96 5.19
N PHE A 297 -14.91 2.58 5.97
CA PHE A 297 -14.86 1.39 6.83
C PHE A 297 -14.60 0.10 6.02
N ALA A 298 -15.35 -0.09 4.94
CA ALA A 298 -15.19 -1.26 4.06
C ALA A 298 -13.79 -1.32 3.43
N TRP A 299 -13.25 -0.19 2.98
CA TRP A 299 -11.91 -0.10 2.39
C TRP A 299 -10.77 -0.35 3.40
N GLY A 300 -10.90 0.15 4.64
CA GLY A 300 -9.95 -0.17 5.70
C GLY A 300 -9.94 -1.67 6.04
N THR A 301 -11.12 -2.26 6.17
CA THR A 301 -11.28 -3.70 6.44
C THR A 301 -10.74 -4.57 5.30
N LEU A 302 -11.05 -4.20 4.07
CA LEU A 302 -10.58 -4.90 2.87
C LEU A 302 -9.05 -4.88 2.76
N ALA A 303 -8.38 -3.79 3.16
CA ALA A 303 -6.93 -3.73 3.17
C ALA A 303 -6.30 -4.79 4.11
N GLY A 304 -6.86 -4.97 5.31
CA GLY A 304 -6.44 -6.01 6.26
C GLY A 304 -6.70 -7.42 5.73
N PHE A 305 -7.84 -7.64 5.08
CA PHE A 305 -8.16 -8.89 4.38
C PHE A 305 -7.17 -9.21 3.25
N LEU A 306 -6.85 -8.22 2.40
CA LEU A 306 -5.87 -8.39 1.32
C LEU A 306 -4.48 -8.72 1.87
N LEU A 307 -4.05 -8.07 2.96
CA LEU A 307 -2.78 -8.39 3.59
C LEU A 307 -2.76 -9.80 4.18
N SER A 308 -3.86 -10.26 4.78
CA SER A 308 -3.99 -11.63 5.28
C SER A 308 -3.72 -12.69 4.20
N GLY A 309 -4.23 -12.47 2.98
CA GLY A 309 -3.96 -13.36 1.84
C GLY A 309 -2.58 -13.17 1.19
N LEU A 310 -2.05 -11.94 1.20
CA LEU A 310 -0.78 -11.58 0.54
C LEU A 310 0.44 -11.61 1.48
N LEU A 311 0.28 -11.97 2.75
CA LEU A 311 1.36 -11.99 3.74
C LEU A 311 2.60 -12.79 3.27
N PRO A 312 2.47 -14.00 2.65
CA PRO A 312 3.64 -14.75 2.19
C PRO A 312 4.41 -14.05 1.06
N LEU A 313 3.75 -13.18 0.28
CA LEU A 313 4.44 -12.35 -0.71
C LEU A 313 5.24 -11.24 -0.02
N VAL A 314 4.66 -10.59 0.99
CA VAL A 314 5.32 -9.57 1.80
C VAL A 314 6.57 -10.14 2.48
N GLU A 315 6.44 -11.30 3.12
CA GLU A 315 7.55 -11.99 3.79
C GLU A 315 8.71 -12.29 2.83
N ARG A 316 8.40 -12.78 1.62
CA ARG A 316 9.41 -13.06 0.58
C ARG A 316 10.08 -11.79 0.06
N CYS A 317 9.31 -10.74 -0.24
CA CYS A 317 9.85 -9.49 -0.76
C CYS A 317 10.75 -8.76 0.25
N PHE A 318 10.41 -8.81 1.53
CA PHE A 318 11.15 -8.13 2.61
C PHE A 318 12.16 -9.04 3.32
N GLY A 319 12.16 -10.35 3.03
CA GLY A 319 13.06 -11.32 3.67
C GLY A 319 12.81 -11.47 5.17
N ILE A 320 11.56 -11.28 5.60
CA ILE A 320 11.14 -11.34 7.00
C ILE A 320 10.32 -12.60 7.24
N VAL A 321 10.22 -13.01 8.51
CA VAL A 321 9.30 -14.06 8.95
C VAL A 321 8.42 -13.50 10.05
N THR A 322 7.11 -13.69 9.92
CA THR A 322 6.14 -13.25 10.93
C THR A 322 5.82 -14.36 11.91
N ASP A 323 5.29 -13.98 13.09
CA ASP A 323 4.83 -14.95 14.08
C ASP A 323 3.76 -15.89 13.52
N VAL A 324 2.92 -15.43 12.57
CA VAL A 324 1.97 -16.28 11.84
C VAL A 324 2.70 -17.42 11.14
N SER A 325 3.68 -17.09 10.29
CA SER A 325 4.43 -18.09 9.53
C SER A 325 5.31 -18.96 10.43
N LEU A 326 5.85 -18.43 11.53
CA LEU A 326 6.57 -19.23 12.52
C LEU A 326 5.66 -20.25 13.20
N LEU A 327 4.43 -19.86 13.59
CA LEU A 327 3.46 -20.78 14.17
C LEU A 327 2.98 -21.82 13.16
N GLU A 328 2.82 -21.46 11.89
CA GLU A 328 2.52 -22.41 10.80
C GLU A 328 3.68 -23.40 10.58
N LEU A 329 4.93 -22.97 10.69
CA LEU A 329 6.11 -23.85 10.61
C LEU A 329 6.32 -24.72 11.85
N ALA A 330 5.87 -24.24 13.01
CA ALA A 330 5.93 -24.95 14.28
C ALA A 330 4.92 -26.10 14.36
N ASP A 331 3.94 -26.14 13.46
CA ASP A 331 2.96 -27.21 13.41
C ASP A 331 3.66 -28.54 13.18
N GLY A 332 3.43 -29.50 14.09
CA GLY A 332 4.02 -30.84 14.00
C GLY A 332 3.64 -31.58 12.72
N SER A 333 2.57 -31.18 12.04
CA SER A 333 2.18 -31.72 10.73
C SER A 333 3.06 -31.25 9.56
N HIS A 334 4.00 -30.33 9.78
CA HIS A 334 4.90 -29.85 8.74
C HIS A 334 5.68 -31.03 8.10
N PRO A 335 5.63 -31.23 6.77
CA PRO A 335 6.15 -32.44 6.11
C PRO A 335 7.63 -32.74 6.41
N LEU A 336 8.47 -31.70 6.50
CA LEU A 336 9.88 -31.87 6.85
C LEU A 336 10.10 -32.32 8.30
N LEU A 337 9.27 -31.85 9.24
CA LEU A 337 9.34 -32.30 10.64
C LEU A 337 8.84 -33.74 10.77
N GLN A 338 7.77 -34.09 10.06
CA GLN A 338 7.31 -35.48 9.96
C GLN A 338 8.36 -36.41 9.38
N GLU A 339 9.11 -35.95 8.37
CA GLU A 339 10.22 -36.72 7.81
C GLU A 339 11.38 -36.87 8.80
N LEU A 340 11.70 -35.82 9.57
CA LEU A 340 12.69 -35.87 10.64
C LEU A 340 12.29 -36.88 11.73
N ILE A 341 11.05 -36.81 12.21
CA ILE A 341 10.50 -37.76 13.21
C ILE A 341 10.63 -39.21 12.72
N ARG A 342 10.30 -39.47 11.46
CA ARG A 342 10.30 -40.83 10.88
C ARG A 342 11.72 -41.37 10.64
N ARG A 343 12.64 -40.53 10.18
CA ARG A 343 13.99 -40.96 9.75
C ARG A 343 15.04 -40.84 10.86
N ALA A 344 14.92 -39.87 11.76
CA ALA A 344 15.89 -39.56 12.83
C ALA A 344 15.16 -39.11 14.12
N PRO A 345 14.43 -40.01 14.80
CA PRO A 345 13.63 -39.67 15.98
C PRO A 345 14.45 -39.15 17.17
N GLY A 346 15.71 -39.59 17.30
CA GLY A 346 16.64 -39.09 18.30
C GLY A 346 17.00 -37.63 18.06
N THR A 347 17.35 -37.28 16.83
CA THR A 347 17.61 -35.89 16.42
C THR A 347 16.37 -35.02 16.58
N TYR A 348 15.17 -35.52 16.29
CA TYR A 348 13.93 -34.79 16.56
C TYR A 348 13.80 -34.45 18.06
N THR A 349 13.99 -35.45 18.94
CA THR A 349 13.90 -35.26 20.39
C THR A 349 14.95 -34.27 20.89
N HIS A 350 16.18 -34.37 20.38
CA HIS A 350 17.25 -33.42 20.62
C HIS A 350 16.83 -31.99 20.24
N SER A 351 16.31 -31.81 19.03
CA SER A 351 15.87 -30.51 18.51
C SER A 351 14.75 -29.90 19.37
N MET A 352 13.81 -30.71 19.86
CA MET A 352 12.75 -30.23 20.77
C MET A 352 13.32 -29.79 22.12
N THR A 353 14.31 -30.50 22.67
CA THR A 353 14.97 -30.11 23.93
C THR A 353 15.77 -28.82 23.76
N VAL A 354 16.55 -28.71 22.68
CA VAL A 354 17.29 -27.49 22.34
C VAL A 354 16.33 -26.32 22.16
N ALA A 355 15.19 -26.52 21.50
CA ALA A 355 14.18 -25.48 21.31
C ALA A 355 13.65 -24.93 22.64
N THR A 356 13.33 -25.79 23.62
CA THR A 356 12.87 -25.38 24.95
C THR A 356 13.92 -24.55 25.69
N LEU A 357 15.19 -25.00 25.67
CA LEU A 357 16.29 -24.30 26.33
C LEU A 357 16.56 -22.94 25.66
N ALA A 358 16.61 -22.93 24.33
CA ALA A 358 16.92 -21.74 23.55
C ALA A 358 15.79 -20.71 23.59
N GLU A 359 14.53 -21.13 23.61
CA GLU A 359 13.37 -20.24 23.78
C GLU A 359 13.45 -19.49 25.11
N SER A 360 13.70 -20.20 26.21
CA SER A 360 13.82 -19.61 27.55
C SER A 360 15.00 -18.64 27.66
N ALA A 361 16.15 -19.00 27.06
CA ALA A 361 17.31 -18.11 27.00
C ALA A 361 17.00 -16.84 26.18
N ALA A 362 16.38 -16.99 25.01
CA ALA A 362 16.01 -15.89 24.14
C ALA A 362 15.02 -14.92 24.80
N GLU A 363 14.00 -15.45 25.50
CA GLU A 363 13.04 -14.64 26.25
C GLU A 363 13.73 -13.81 27.34
N THR A 364 14.63 -14.44 28.10
CA THR A 364 15.35 -13.79 29.23
C THR A 364 16.19 -12.60 28.77
N ILE A 365 16.82 -12.67 27.60
CA ILE A 365 17.66 -11.59 27.07
C ILE A 365 16.90 -10.60 26.16
N GLY A 366 15.58 -10.78 25.99
CA GLY A 366 14.76 -9.94 25.11
C GLY A 366 15.01 -10.16 23.61
N ALA A 367 15.54 -11.32 23.21
CA ALA A 367 15.60 -11.76 21.82
C ALA A 367 14.21 -12.26 21.35
N ASN A 368 14.10 -12.80 20.14
CA ASN A 368 12.83 -13.36 19.64
C ASN A 368 12.69 -14.85 20.07
N PRO A 369 11.88 -15.17 21.08
CA PRO A 369 11.75 -16.55 21.59
C PRO A 369 11.10 -17.48 20.58
N LEU A 370 10.05 -17.03 19.88
CA LEU A 370 9.32 -17.86 18.92
C LEU A 370 10.20 -18.23 17.71
N LEU A 371 10.93 -17.26 17.15
CA LEU A 371 11.87 -17.53 16.06
C LEU A 371 12.95 -18.51 16.51
N THR A 372 13.48 -18.34 17.72
CA THR A 372 14.51 -19.22 18.29
C THR A 372 13.99 -20.65 18.44
N ARG A 373 12.80 -20.81 19.02
CA ARG A 373 12.16 -22.12 19.18
C ARG A 373 11.99 -22.82 17.83
N VAL A 374 11.38 -22.14 16.86
CA VAL A 374 11.07 -22.72 15.55
C VAL A 374 12.34 -22.96 14.75
N GLY A 375 13.33 -22.06 14.80
CA GLY A 375 14.65 -22.27 14.20
C GLY A 375 15.32 -23.54 14.72
N SER A 376 15.27 -23.78 16.03
CA SER A 376 15.79 -25.00 16.65
C SER A 376 15.09 -26.28 16.19
N TYR A 377 13.81 -26.24 15.79
CA TYR A 377 13.13 -27.43 15.24
C TYR A 377 13.78 -27.93 13.94
N PHE A 378 14.34 -27.02 13.15
CA PHE A 378 14.87 -27.32 11.82
C PHE A 378 16.40 -27.39 11.76
N HIS A 379 17.12 -26.91 12.78
CA HIS A 379 18.58 -26.70 12.70
C HIS A 379 19.35 -27.96 12.25
N ASP A 380 18.90 -29.12 12.69
CA ASP A 380 19.57 -30.41 12.53
C ASP A 380 18.92 -31.33 11.47
N VAL A 381 18.00 -30.82 10.65
CA VAL A 381 17.25 -31.65 9.67
C VAL A 381 18.15 -32.40 8.68
N GLY A 382 19.37 -31.92 8.43
CA GLY A 382 20.32 -32.61 7.56
C GLY A 382 20.76 -33.98 8.08
N LYS A 383 20.76 -34.20 9.41
CA LYS A 383 21.15 -35.49 10.01
C LYS A 383 20.26 -36.65 9.54
N MET A 384 19.02 -36.36 9.14
CA MET A 384 18.06 -37.37 8.68
C MET A 384 18.45 -38.09 7.38
N LEU A 385 19.43 -37.58 6.63
CA LEU A 385 19.97 -38.28 5.45
C LEU A 385 20.91 -39.42 5.83
N LYS A 386 21.57 -39.32 6.99
CA LYS A 386 22.56 -40.29 7.49
C LYS A 386 22.38 -40.53 9.01
N PRO A 387 21.17 -40.91 9.47
CA PRO A 387 20.82 -40.89 10.90
C PRO A 387 21.74 -41.74 11.77
N HIS A 388 22.16 -42.91 11.28
CA HIS A 388 23.00 -43.86 12.03
C HIS A 388 24.43 -43.36 12.34
N TYR A 389 24.85 -42.25 11.75
CA TYR A 389 26.14 -41.59 12.05
C TYR A 389 26.01 -40.51 13.13
N PHE A 390 24.84 -40.32 13.73
CA PHE A 390 24.64 -39.37 14.83
C PHE A 390 24.20 -40.13 16.07
N ILE A 391 24.94 -39.94 17.17
CA ILE A 391 24.84 -40.73 18.40
C ILE A 391 23.43 -40.79 18.96
N GLU A 392 22.66 -39.71 18.85
CA GLU A 392 21.30 -39.63 19.35
C GLU A 392 20.31 -40.56 18.63
N ASN A 393 20.66 -41.03 17.42
CA ASN A 393 19.83 -41.97 16.65
C ASN A 393 20.37 -43.40 16.64
N GLN A 394 21.47 -43.67 17.34
CA GLN A 394 22.05 -45.01 17.40
C GLN A 394 21.32 -45.87 18.44
N THR A 395 21.05 -47.12 18.10
CA THR A 395 20.41 -48.12 18.99
C THR A 395 21.33 -49.33 19.25
N GLY A 396 22.61 -49.22 18.89
CA GLY A 396 23.58 -50.33 18.89
C GLY A 396 25.01 -49.83 18.62
N GLU A 397 25.72 -50.48 17.71
CA GLU A 397 27.12 -50.15 17.37
C GLU A 397 27.29 -48.75 16.75
N ASN A 398 28.40 -48.10 17.10
CA ASN A 398 28.76 -46.79 16.59
C ASN A 398 29.42 -46.94 15.21
N ARG A 399 28.75 -46.43 14.17
CA ARG A 399 29.24 -46.48 12.77
C ARG A 399 30.57 -45.77 12.54
N HIS A 400 31.02 -44.95 13.49
CA HIS A 400 32.31 -44.28 13.41
C HIS A 400 33.50 -45.16 13.84
N ASP A 401 33.26 -46.29 14.52
CA ASP A 401 34.34 -47.17 15.01
C ASP A 401 35.13 -47.80 13.84
N ASP A 402 34.46 -48.02 12.71
CA ASP A 402 35.04 -48.58 11.47
C ASP A 402 35.47 -47.50 10.45
N LEU A 403 35.38 -46.21 10.80
CA LEU A 403 35.69 -45.11 9.89
C LEU A 403 36.98 -44.38 10.27
N GLU A 404 37.76 -44.01 9.26
CA GLU A 404 38.83 -43.05 9.47
C GLU A 404 38.26 -41.70 9.94
N PRO A 405 38.96 -40.98 10.85
CA PRO A 405 38.52 -39.68 11.36
C PRO A 405 38.15 -38.69 10.25
N ALA A 406 38.89 -38.67 9.14
CA ALA A 406 38.62 -37.78 8.00
C ALA A 406 37.23 -38.01 7.38
N LEU A 407 36.81 -39.28 7.24
CA LEU A 407 35.50 -39.61 6.69
C LEU A 407 34.38 -39.29 7.68
N SER A 408 34.62 -39.55 8.97
CA SER A 408 33.72 -39.13 10.06
C SER A 408 33.48 -37.62 10.04
N THR A 409 34.54 -36.83 9.93
CA THR A 409 34.45 -35.36 9.82
C THR A 409 33.61 -34.91 8.62
N LEU A 410 33.81 -35.52 7.44
CA LEU A 410 33.02 -35.18 6.24
C LEU A 410 31.53 -35.48 6.40
N ILE A 411 31.19 -36.59 7.08
CA ILE A 411 29.80 -36.95 7.36
C ILE A 411 29.18 -35.95 8.34
N ILE A 412 29.87 -35.67 9.45
CA ILE A 412 29.37 -34.78 10.50
C ILE A 412 29.19 -33.37 9.95
N ILE A 413 30.21 -32.76 9.33
CA ILE A 413 30.09 -31.40 8.77
C ILE A 413 29.08 -31.35 7.60
N GLY A 414 28.94 -32.46 6.87
CA GLY A 414 28.03 -32.57 5.74
C GLY A 414 26.56 -32.29 6.07
N HIS A 415 26.11 -32.56 7.31
CA HIS A 415 24.70 -32.38 7.69
C HIS A 415 24.23 -30.92 7.54
N VAL A 416 25.12 -29.93 7.70
CA VAL A 416 24.75 -28.51 7.52
C VAL A 416 24.38 -28.24 6.05
N LYS A 417 25.21 -28.71 5.10
CA LYS A 417 24.94 -28.54 3.67
C LYS A 417 23.69 -29.29 3.24
N ASP A 418 23.53 -30.52 3.71
CA ASP A 418 22.35 -31.35 3.46
C ASP A 418 21.09 -30.71 4.04
N GLY A 419 21.18 -30.15 5.24
CA GLY A 419 20.12 -29.41 5.91
C GLY A 419 19.70 -28.18 5.13
N ILE A 420 20.65 -27.38 4.63
CA ILE A 420 20.36 -26.21 3.78
C ILE A 420 19.64 -26.64 2.49
N ALA A 421 20.09 -27.74 1.87
CA ALA A 421 19.46 -28.27 0.65
C ALA A 421 18.01 -28.71 0.91
N LEU A 422 17.76 -29.40 2.03
CA LEU A 422 16.43 -29.79 2.49
C LEU A 422 15.56 -28.56 2.81
N ALA A 423 16.07 -27.61 3.58
CA ALA A 423 15.37 -26.38 3.93
C ALA A 423 14.94 -25.60 2.69
N ARG A 424 15.81 -25.48 1.68
CA ARG A 424 15.48 -24.86 0.39
C ARG A 424 14.43 -25.65 -0.39
N ARG A 425 14.55 -26.99 -0.43
CA ARG A 425 13.58 -27.87 -1.10
C ARG A 425 12.18 -27.73 -0.51
N TYR A 426 12.08 -27.61 0.81
CA TYR A 426 10.83 -27.39 1.53
C TYR A 426 10.43 -25.91 1.65
N ARG A 427 11.14 -25.00 0.96
CA ARG A 427 10.85 -23.56 0.89
C ARG A 427 10.80 -22.87 2.26
N LEU A 428 11.65 -23.30 3.21
CA LEU A 428 11.78 -22.64 4.50
C LEU A 428 12.24 -21.18 4.30
N PRO A 429 11.75 -20.23 5.12
CA PRO A 429 12.15 -18.83 5.01
C PRO A 429 13.63 -18.66 5.41
N ARG A 430 14.27 -17.62 4.87
CA ARG A 430 15.71 -17.39 5.04
C ARG A 430 16.17 -17.38 6.50
N PRO A 431 15.46 -16.74 7.46
CA PRO A 431 15.84 -16.81 8.87
C PRO A 431 15.96 -18.24 9.40
N ILE A 432 15.10 -19.18 8.99
CA ILE A 432 15.17 -20.58 9.42
C ILE A 432 16.33 -21.31 8.75
N ILE A 433 16.61 -21.01 7.48
CA ILE A 433 17.81 -21.53 6.78
C ILE A 433 19.09 -21.05 7.50
N ASP A 434 19.11 -19.81 8.00
CA ASP A 434 20.26 -19.27 8.72
C ASP A 434 20.52 -20.02 10.04
N PHE A 435 19.48 -20.51 10.74
CA PHE A 435 19.66 -21.41 11.90
C PHE A 435 20.35 -22.72 11.49
N VAL A 436 19.94 -23.33 10.37
CA VAL A 436 20.59 -24.55 9.85
C VAL A 436 22.05 -24.27 9.48
N GLU A 437 22.31 -23.14 8.82
CA GLU A 437 23.64 -22.79 8.29
C GLU A 437 24.64 -22.41 9.38
N GLN A 438 24.20 -21.73 10.45
CA GLN A 438 25.10 -21.03 11.37
C GLN A 438 25.21 -21.63 12.77
N HIS A 439 24.39 -22.64 13.13
CA HIS A 439 24.33 -23.13 14.52
C HIS A 439 25.63 -23.75 15.06
N HIS A 440 26.55 -24.15 14.19
CA HIS A 440 27.89 -24.62 14.56
C HIS A 440 29.00 -23.58 14.42
N GLY A 441 28.71 -22.36 13.93
CA GLY A 441 29.73 -21.35 13.70
C GLY A 441 30.48 -21.53 12.37
N THR A 442 31.82 -21.65 12.42
CA THR A 442 32.72 -21.62 11.25
C THR A 442 33.32 -22.96 10.90
#